data_AF-A0A9D4LW97-F1
#
_entry.id   AF-A0A9D4LW97-F1
#
_cell.length_a   1.000
_cell.length_b   1.000
_cell.length_c   1.000
_cell.angle_alpha   90.00
_cell.angle_beta   90.00
_cell.angle_gamma   90.00
#
_symmetry.space_group_name_H-M   'P 1'
#
loop_
_entity.id
_entity.type
_entity.pdbx_description
1 polymer ?
#
loop_
_entity_poly.entity_id
_entity_poly.type
_entity_poly.pdbx_seq_one_letter_code
_entity_poly.pdbx_strand_id
1 'polypeptide(L)'
;MPKTWISNVIYLTEELVLNMNNVSMVRRPQWNAHSSKEDAQYMTMPVSHVFIHHTMMNECFSQIECIKEMRKIQHIHQDINGNCSCYII
;
A
#
# COMPACT_ATOMS: atom_id res chain seq x y z
N MET A 1 -12.40 22.41 -5.75
CA MET A 1 -12.06 21.96 -7.13
C MET A 1 -12.80 20.65 -7.39
N PRO A 2 -13.62 20.53 -8.44
CA PRO A 2 -14.44 19.34 -8.66
C PRO A 2 -13.55 18.18 -9.10
N LYS A 3 -13.53 17.09 -8.32
CA LYS A 3 -12.74 15.88 -8.59
C LYS A 3 -13.55 14.96 -9.52
N THR A 4 -13.30 15.02 -10.82
CA THR A 4 -13.71 13.96 -11.75
C THR A 4 -12.78 12.78 -11.54
N TRP A 5 -13.27 11.73 -10.88
CA TRP A 5 -12.54 10.48 -10.71
C TRP A 5 -12.49 9.76 -12.07
N ILE A 6 -11.35 9.84 -12.76
CA ILE A 6 -11.09 8.96 -13.90
C ILE A 6 -10.67 7.61 -13.31
N SER A 7 -11.62 6.68 -13.22
CA SER A 7 -11.31 5.27 -12.98
C SER A 7 -10.69 4.71 -14.26
N ASN A 8 -9.36 4.67 -14.32
CA ASN A 8 -8.68 3.86 -15.32
C ASN A 8 -8.62 2.43 -14.78
N VAL A 9 -9.64 1.64 -15.10
CA VAL A 9 -9.56 0.18 -14.95
C VAL A 9 -8.56 -0.29 -16.00
N ILE A 10 -7.31 -0.52 -15.59
CA ILE A 10 -6.34 -1.21 -16.42
C ILE A 10 -6.73 -2.69 -16.35
N TYR A 11 -7.35 -3.19 -17.42
CA TYR A 11 -7.46 -4.63 -17.62
C TYR A 11 -6.04 -5.16 -17.84
N LEU A 12 -5.52 -5.92 -16.87
CA LEU A 12 -4.28 -6.66 -17.03
C LEU A 12 -4.55 -7.79 -18.03
N THR A 13 -4.54 -7.48 -19.32
CA THR A 13 -4.56 -8.48 -20.39
C THR A 13 -3.20 -9.15 -20.44
N GLU A 14 -3.22 -10.48 -20.53
CA GLU A 14 -2.15 -11.48 -20.56
C GLU A 14 -0.69 -10.97 -20.72
N GLU A 15 0.14 -11.43 -19.75
CA GLU A 15 1.61 -11.45 -19.72
C GLU A 15 2.36 -10.11 -19.59
N LEU A 16 2.10 -9.37 -18.52
CA LEU A 16 3.21 -8.70 -17.83
C LEU A 16 3.78 -9.67 -16.78
N VAL A 17 4.65 -10.58 -17.22
CA VAL A 17 5.55 -11.28 -16.29
C VAL A 17 6.51 -10.21 -15.77
N LEU A 18 6.11 -9.52 -14.69
CA LEU A 18 7.02 -8.67 -13.94
C LEU A 18 8.19 -9.55 -13.53
N ASN A 19 9.38 -9.28 -14.08
CA ASN A 19 10.60 -9.92 -13.63
C ASN A 19 10.86 -9.48 -12.18
N MET A 20 10.29 -10.22 -11.24
CA MET A 20 10.34 -9.91 -9.81
C MET A 20 11.76 -10.05 -9.23
N ASN A 21 12.73 -10.53 -10.01
CA ASN A 21 14.12 -10.65 -9.55
C ASN A 21 14.76 -9.29 -9.23
N ASN A 22 14.22 -8.19 -9.78
CA ASN A 22 14.73 -6.83 -9.57
C ASN A 22 13.83 -5.98 -8.67
N VAL A 23 12.78 -6.55 -8.09
CA VAL A 23 11.87 -5.84 -7.16
C VAL A 23 12.19 -6.28 -5.74
N SER A 24 12.69 -5.35 -4.92
CA SER A 24 12.93 -5.57 -3.49
C SER A 24 11.77 -4.99 -2.67
N MET A 25 11.04 -5.86 -1.98
CA MET A 25 9.97 -5.44 -1.07
C MET A 25 10.52 -5.00 0.29
N VAL A 26 10.14 -3.80 0.75
CA VAL A 26 10.48 -3.30 2.09
C VAL A 26 9.46 -3.82 3.11
N ARG A 27 9.86 -4.82 3.89
CA ARG A 27 9.00 -5.47 4.88
C ARG A 27 8.65 -4.54 6.04
N ARG A 28 7.55 -4.84 6.74
CA ARG A 28 7.05 -4.08 7.91
C ARG A 28 8.13 -3.68 8.94
N PRO A 29 9.01 -4.60 9.39
CA PRO A 29 10.04 -4.21 10.35
C PRO A 29 11.07 -3.23 9.78
N GLN A 30 11.32 -3.27 8.47
CA GLN A 30 12.32 -2.42 7.81
C GLN A 30 11.88 -0.95 7.71
N TRP A 31 10.57 -0.67 7.80
CA TRP A 31 10.04 0.69 7.89
C TRP A 31 9.50 1.04 9.28
N ASN A 32 9.81 0.23 10.29
CA ASN A 32 9.38 0.42 11.69
C ASN A 32 7.85 0.52 11.84
N ALA A 33 7.13 -0.34 11.14
CA ALA A 33 5.68 -0.42 11.25
C ALA A 33 5.26 -0.80 12.67
N HIS A 34 4.22 -0.14 13.20
CA HIS A 34 3.54 -0.64 14.39
C HIS A 34 2.83 -1.98 14.08
N SER A 35 2.56 -2.75 15.14
CA SER A 35 1.73 -3.95 15.04
C SER A 35 0.33 -3.60 14.56
N SER A 36 -0.36 -4.59 13.99
CA SER A 36 -1.79 -4.44 13.76
C SER A 36 -2.53 -4.28 15.10
N LYS A 37 -3.65 -3.55 15.07
CA LYS A 37 -4.54 -3.41 16.23
C LYS A 37 -5.41 -4.66 16.43
N GLU A 38 -5.57 -5.45 15.38
CA GLU A 38 -6.37 -6.67 15.36
C GLU A 38 -5.58 -7.81 14.68
N ASP A 39 -6.04 -9.04 14.89
CA ASP A 39 -5.48 -10.22 14.26
C ASP A 39 -5.59 -10.16 12.74
N ALA A 40 -4.60 -10.75 12.06
CA ALA A 40 -4.57 -10.77 10.61
C ALA A 40 -5.70 -11.64 10.06
N GLN A 41 -6.56 -11.05 9.22
CA GLN A 41 -7.47 -11.80 8.37
C GLN A 41 -6.75 -12.17 7.07
N TYR A 42 -6.64 -13.47 6.80
CA TYR A 42 -5.95 -13.96 5.61
C TYR A 42 -6.85 -13.90 4.38
N MET A 43 -6.31 -13.41 3.27
CA MET A 43 -7.00 -13.43 1.98
C MET A 43 -6.99 -14.84 1.39
N THR A 44 -8.08 -15.20 0.71
CA THR A 44 -8.13 -16.44 -0.09
C THR A 44 -7.26 -16.28 -1.32
N MET A 45 -6.43 -17.28 -1.61
CA MET A 45 -5.52 -17.29 -2.75
C MET A 45 -6.03 -18.23 -3.86
N PRO A 46 -5.80 -17.90 -5.15
CA PRO A 46 -5.19 -16.66 -5.64
C PRO A 46 -6.15 -15.46 -5.51
N VAL A 47 -5.61 -14.26 -5.30
CA VAL A 47 -6.41 -13.03 -5.36
C VAL A 47 -6.84 -12.78 -6.82
N SER A 48 -8.08 -12.36 -7.02
CA SER A 48 -8.67 -12.20 -8.36
C SER A 48 -8.67 -10.76 -8.88
N HIS A 49 -8.42 -9.77 -8.02
CA HIS A 49 -8.50 -8.35 -8.35
C HIS A 49 -7.31 -7.58 -7.76
N VAL A 50 -6.86 -6.55 -8.50
CA VAL A 50 -5.84 -5.59 -8.06
C VAL A 50 -6.42 -4.18 -8.17
N PHE A 51 -6.37 -3.42 -7.08
CA PHE A 51 -6.80 -2.02 -7.06
C PHE A 51 -5.58 -1.11 -6.89
N ILE A 52 -5.41 -0.18 -7.83
CA ILE A 52 -4.29 0.77 -7.82
C ILE A 52 -4.78 2.09 -7.23
N HIS A 53 -4.13 2.54 -6.16
CA HIS A 53 -4.49 3.76 -5.45
C HIS A 53 -3.29 4.71 -5.34
N HIS A 54 -3.55 6.02 -5.49
CA HIS A 54 -2.64 7.03 -4.99
C HIS A 54 -2.93 7.29 -3.50
N THR A 55 -1.91 7.66 -2.73
CA THR A 55 -2.06 7.89 -1.28
C THR A 55 -2.66 9.25 -0.94
N MET A 56 -2.64 10.21 -1.88
CA MET A 56 -2.94 11.63 -1.63
C MET A 56 -2.01 12.25 -0.56
N MET A 57 -0.84 11.65 -0.35
CA MET A 57 0.23 12.15 0.51
C MET A 57 1.35 12.77 -0.33
N ASN A 58 2.41 13.21 0.34
CA ASN A 58 3.61 13.65 -0.37
C ASN A 58 4.28 12.47 -1.08
N GLU A 59 4.83 12.75 -2.25
CA GLU A 59 5.77 11.85 -2.91
C GLU A 59 7.07 11.74 -2.09
N CYS A 60 7.82 10.66 -2.32
CA CYS A 60 9.09 10.39 -1.65
C CYS A 60 10.07 9.73 -2.64
N PHE A 61 11.37 10.03 -2.50
CA PHE A 61 12.38 9.58 -3.47
C PHE A 61 13.55 8.87 -2.81
N SER A 62 13.61 8.85 -1.48
CA SER A 62 14.57 8.09 -0.69
C SER A 62 13.87 7.15 0.29
N GLN A 63 14.58 6.09 0.69
CA GLN A 63 14.05 5.14 1.67
C GLN A 63 13.64 5.83 2.98
N ILE A 64 14.42 6.80 3.46
CA ILE A 64 14.13 7.53 4.70
C ILE A 64 12.85 8.36 4.57
N GLU A 65 12.67 9.07 3.45
CA GLU A 65 11.45 9.84 3.19
C GLU A 65 10.23 8.94 3.07
N CYS A 66 10.35 7.84 2.33
CA CYS A 66 9.24 6.90 2.14
C CYS A 66 8.84 6.21 3.45
N ILE A 67 9.81 5.85 4.31
CA ILE A 67 9.52 5.34 5.66
C ILE A 67 8.73 6.39 6.47
N LYS A 68 9.11 7.67 6.37
CA LYS A 68 8.41 8.76 7.07
C LYS A 68 6.98 8.92 6.58
N GLU A 69 6.73 8.91 5.28
CA GLU A 69 5.37 9.00 4.72
C GLU A 69 4.54 7.76 5.06
N MET A 70 5.11 6.55 4.97
CA MET A 70 4.44 5.31 5.37
C MET A 70 3.99 5.32 6.82
N ARG A 71 4.82 5.84 7.73
CA ARG A 71 4.47 5.98 9.15
C ARG A 71 3.36 7.00 9.39
N LYS A 72 3.32 8.10 8.64
CA LYS A 72 2.19 9.06 8.70
C LYS A 72 0.89 8.41 8.26
N ILE A 73 0.91 7.67 7.15
CA ILE A 73 -0.28 6.95 6.65
C ILE A 73 -0.74 5.94 7.70
N GLN A 74 0.17 5.16 8.29
CA GLN A 74 -0.16 4.22 9.35
C GLN A 74 -0.81 4.92 10.55
N HIS A 75 -0.25 6.05 11.01
CA HIS A 75 -0.81 6.81 12.12
C HIS A 75 -2.22 7.32 11.84
N ILE A 76 -2.46 7.86 10.64
CA ILE A 76 -3.80 8.34 10.24
C ILE A 76 -4.80 7.18 10.24
N HIS A 77 -4.47 6.06 9.59
CA HIS A 77 -5.39 4.94 9.51
C HIS A 77 -5.61 4.27 10.86
N GLN A 78 -4.56 3.98 11.62
CA GLN A 78 -4.68 3.26 12.88
C GLN A 78 -5.19 4.15 14.01
N ASP A 79 -4.56 5.30 14.24
CA ASP A 79 -4.75 6.06 15.49
C ASP A 79 -5.81 7.15 15.39
N ILE A 80 -5.99 7.74 14.20
CA ILE A 80 -6.98 8.78 13.98
C ILE A 80 -8.32 8.18 13.52
N ASN A 81 -8.28 7.29 12.53
CA ASN A 81 -9.50 6.72 11.94
C ASN A 81 -9.99 5.45 12.65
N GLY A 82 -9.13 4.82 13.47
CA GLY A 82 -9.46 3.57 14.17
C GLY A 82 -9.46 2.33 13.26
N ASN A 83 -8.87 2.39 12.07
CA ASN A 83 -8.80 1.27 11.15
C ASN A 83 -7.72 0.26 11.55
N CYS A 84 -7.88 -0.97 11.09
CA CYS A 84 -6.80 -1.96 11.09
C CYS A 84 -5.57 -1.47 10.31
N SER A 85 -4.41 -2.05 10.60
CA SER A 85 -3.13 -1.67 9.98
C SER A 85 -3.20 -1.59 8.45
N CYS A 86 -2.54 -0.58 7.88
CA CYS A 86 -2.21 -0.56 6.46
C CYS A 86 -1.37 -1.80 6.10
N TYR A 87 -1.95 -2.72 5.35
CA TYR A 87 -1.19 -3.67 4.55
C TYR A 87 -0.96 -3.02 3.19
N ILE A 88 0.04 -2.14 3.14
CA ILE A 88 0.61 -1.74 1.86
C ILE A 88 1.83 -2.66 1.69
N ILE A 89 1.75 -3.52 0.67
CA ILE A 89 2.79 -4.46 0.25
C ILE A 89 3.89 -3.70 -0.46
#